data_AF-A0A2A4IXK0-F1
#
_entry.id   AF-A0A2A4IXK0-F1
#
_cell.length_a   1.000
_cell.length_b   1.000
_cell.length_c   1.000
_cell.angle_alpha   90.00
_cell.angle_beta   90.00
_cell.angle_gamma   90.00
#
_symmetry.space_group_name_H-M   'P 1'
#
loop_
_entity.id
_entity.type
_entity.pdbx_description
1 polymer ?
#
loop_
_entity_poly.entity_id
_entity_poly.type
_entity_poly.pdbx_seq_one_letter_code
_entity_poly.pdbx_strand_id
1 'polypeptide(L)'
;MNESRERIRREREREKNTYTSPRLALRRVLLLAEGRQFREAAAILSRLGPGVLQTVASELPIDLLVEALPHSAHLIETLLNRLISLEVNPRPDVQCEAIAWRLVGLLGADQSSSLRARTARLASSLVHYTPDARDAIDARRRQLDAAVQGLGTHGLTADATGSLISLHVAMKNELQRHVDVYKQALHKLEELSPVTITQDPAASSHQRLLALSHADVERRLIDNKSLLTIVDKPALRQLPTLVDALAARVESDKAVLACIGQIKRSDPTLDLNDT
;
A
#
# COMPACT_ATOMS: atom_id res chain seq x y z
N MET A 1 -5.74 -24.21 -67.13
CA MET A 1 -4.47 -23.94 -66.38
C MET A 1 -4.22 -22.44 -66.12
N ASN A 2 -4.53 -21.52 -67.05
CA ASN A 2 -4.36 -20.08 -66.82
C ASN A 2 -5.36 -19.46 -65.81
N GLU A 3 -6.64 -19.88 -65.83
CA GLU A 3 -7.64 -19.35 -64.89
C GLU A 3 -7.34 -19.68 -63.42
N SER A 4 -6.81 -20.87 -63.13
CA SER A 4 -6.40 -21.25 -61.77
C SER A 4 -5.23 -20.40 -61.27
N ARG A 5 -4.29 -20.06 -62.16
CA ARG A 5 -3.14 -19.18 -61.84
C ARG A 5 -3.59 -17.73 -61.61
N GLU A 6 -4.56 -17.23 -62.40
CA GLU A 6 -5.15 -15.91 -62.18
C GLU A 6 -6.00 -15.84 -60.92
N ARG A 7 -6.74 -16.89 -60.56
CA ARG A 7 -7.46 -16.97 -59.28
C ARG A 7 -6.49 -16.88 -58.09
N ILE A 8 -5.42 -17.66 -58.10
CA ILE A 8 -4.39 -17.64 -57.06
C ILE A 8 -3.70 -16.26 -56.99
N ARG A 9 -3.44 -15.62 -58.14
CA ARG A 9 -2.86 -14.27 -58.17
C ARG A 9 -3.81 -13.21 -57.59
N ARG A 10 -5.09 -13.24 -57.97
CA ARG A 10 -6.12 -12.32 -57.44
C ARG A 10 -6.35 -12.54 -55.95
N GLU A 11 -6.30 -13.76 -55.47
CA GLU A 11 -6.42 -14.09 -54.04
C GLU A 11 -5.22 -13.56 -53.24
N ARG A 12 -3.99 -13.72 -53.75
CA ARG A 12 -2.78 -13.12 -53.14
C ARG A 12 -2.79 -11.59 -53.15
N GLU A 13 -3.30 -10.95 -54.20
CA GLU A 13 -3.46 -9.50 -54.28
C GLU A 13 -4.54 -8.99 -53.31
N ARG A 14 -5.67 -9.71 -53.18
CA ARG A 14 -6.71 -9.43 -52.18
C ARG A 14 -6.20 -9.57 -50.75
N GLU A 15 -5.41 -10.61 -50.47
CA GLU A 15 -4.75 -10.78 -49.19
C GLU A 15 -3.83 -9.59 -48.88
N LYS A 16 -2.93 -9.22 -49.80
CA LYS A 16 -2.04 -8.07 -49.63
C LYS A 16 -2.80 -6.77 -49.37
N ASN A 17 -3.85 -6.50 -50.13
CA ASN A 17 -4.68 -5.29 -49.96
C ASN A 17 -5.47 -5.28 -48.63
N THR A 18 -5.76 -6.46 -48.08
CA THR A 18 -6.42 -6.57 -46.76
C THR A 18 -5.48 -6.14 -45.64
N TYR A 19 -4.16 -6.40 -45.75
CA TYR A 19 -3.18 -6.02 -44.72
C TYR A 19 -2.68 -4.58 -44.82
N THR A 20 -2.99 -3.87 -45.92
CA THR A 20 -2.63 -2.46 -46.13
C THR A 20 -3.80 -1.50 -45.85
N SER A 21 -5.04 -1.98 -45.84
CA SER A 21 -6.24 -1.17 -45.58
C SER A 21 -6.79 -1.41 -44.16
N PRO A 22 -6.74 -0.41 -43.26
CA PRO A 22 -7.24 -0.56 -41.88
C PRO A 22 -8.71 -0.96 -41.79
N ARG A 23 -9.57 -0.38 -42.64
CA ARG A 23 -11.01 -0.68 -42.64
C ARG A 23 -11.31 -2.12 -43.05
N LEU A 24 -10.58 -2.65 -44.03
CA LEU A 24 -10.75 -4.04 -44.47
C LEU A 24 -10.19 -5.01 -43.42
N ALA A 25 -9.04 -4.70 -42.83
CA ALA A 25 -8.45 -5.47 -41.74
C ALA A 25 -9.40 -5.53 -40.53
N LEU A 26 -9.89 -4.37 -40.07
CA LEU A 26 -10.81 -4.28 -38.93
C LEU A 26 -12.09 -5.07 -39.19
N ARG A 27 -12.77 -4.84 -40.32
CA ARG A 27 -14.01 -5.56 -40.68
C ARG A 27 -13.81 -7.08 -40.67
N ARG A 28 -12.66 -7.55 -41.17
CA ARG A 28 -12.35 -8.98 -41.19
C ARG A 28 -12.10 -9.51 -39.78
N VAL A 29 -11.36 -8.78 -38.95
CA VAL A 29 -11.11 -9.14 -37.54
C VAL A 29 -12.42 -9.21 -36.75
N LEU A 30 -13.31 -8.24 -36.92
CA LEU A 30 -14.62 -8.21 -36.27
C LEU A 30 -15.50 -9.38 -36.67
N LEU A 31 -15.61 -9.68 -37.97
CA LEU A 31 -16.39 -10.81 -38.47
C LEU A 31 -15.89 -12.14 -37.88
N LEU A 32 -14.57 -12.33 -37.81
CA LEU A 32 -13.98 -13.53 -37.19
C LEU A 32 -14.21 -13.56 -35.67
N ALA A 33 -14.15 -12.42 -34.99
CA ALA A 33 -14.41 -12.32 -33.55
C ALA A 33 -15.87 -12.63 -33.21
N GLU A 34 -16.83 -12.12 -33.99
CA GLU A 34 -18.26 -12.46 -33.90
C GLU A 34 -18.50 -13.96 -34.07
N GLY A 35 -17.81 -14.58 -35.04
CA GLY A 35 -17.81 -16.03 -35.26
C GLY A 35 -17.04 -16.85 -34.22
N ARG A 36 -16.51 -16.22 -33.15
CA ARG A 36 -15.65 -16.82 -32.11
C ARG A 36 -14.35 -17.45 -32.65
N GLN A 37 -13.94 -17.08 -33.87
CA GLN A 37 -12.70 -17.51 -34.50
C GLN A 37 -11.51 -16.62 -34.08
N PHE A 38 -11.29 -16.48 -32.77
CA PHE A 38 -10.31 -15.56 -32.19
C PHE A 38 -8.86 -15.84 -32.62
N ARG A 39 -8.52 -17.12 -32.90
CA ARG A 39 -7.18 -17.48 -33.39
C ARG A 39 -6.93 -17.00 -34.82
N GLU A 40 -7.94 -17.07 -35.68
CA GLU A 40 -7.84 -16.59 -37.05
C GLU A 40 -7.78 -15.06 -37.08
N ALA A 41 -8.57 -14.40 -36.24
CA ALA A 41 -8.47 -12.95 -36.03
C ALA A 41 -7.06 -12.54 -35.57
N ALA A 42 -6.45 -13.30 -34.65
CA ALA A 42 -5.10 -13.04 -34.17
C ALA A 42 -4.05 -13.18 -35.28
N ALA A 43 -4.21 -14.17 -36.17
CA ALA A 43 -3.34 -14.37 -37.32
C ALA A 43 -3.38 -13.21 -38.33
N ILE A 44 -4.49 -12.46 -38.38
CA ILE A 44 -4.57 -11.23 -39.18
C ILE A 44 -3.79 -10.11 -38.51
N LEU A 45 -4.02 -9.88 -37.21
CA LEU A 45 -3.32 -8.84 -36.44
C LEU A 45 -1.80 -9.01 -36.47
N SER A 46 -1.31 -10.25 -36.40
CA SER A 46 0.13 -10.55 -36.44
C SER A 46 0.80 -10.21 -37.77
N ARG A 47 0.03 -9.93 -38.83
CA ARG A 47 0.54 -9.55 -40.17
C ARG A 47 0.41 -8.06 -40.47
N LEU A 48 -0.29 -7.30 -39.63
CA LEU A 48 -0.48 -5.86 -39.85
C LEU A 48 0.79 -5.08 -39.56
N GLY A 49 1.03 -4.05 -40.38
CA GLY A 49 2.08 -3.05 -40.13
C GLY A 49 1.66 -2.05 -39.04
N PRO A 50 2.59 -1.22 -38.52
CA PRO A 50 2.38 -0.39 -37.33
C PRO A 50 1.22 0.60 -37.47
N GLY A 51 1.15 1.35 -38.57
CA GLY A 51 0.08 2.35 -38.77
C GLY A 51 -1.31 1.71 -38.94
N VAL A 52 -1.39 0.59 -39.66
CA VAL A 52 -2.66 -0.14 -39.84
C VAL A 52 -3.10 -0.77 -38.52
N LEU A 53 -2.16 -1.36 -37.78
CA LEU A 53 -2.41 -1.97 -36.48
C LEU A 53 -2.90 -0.93 -35.47
N GLN A 54 -2.33 0.28 -35.45
CA GLN A 54 -2.76 1.36 -34.59
C GLN A 54 -4.23 1.72 -34.82
N THR A 55 -4.63 1.99 -36.06
CA THR A 55 -6.01 2.33 -36.41
C THR A 55 -6.97 1.19 -36.05
N VAL A 56 -6.60 -0.05 -36.38
CA VAL A 56 -7.41 -1.23 -36.04
C VAL A 56 -7.56 -1.38 -34.52
N ALA A 57 -6.48 -1.20 -33.75
CA ALA A 57 -6.49 -1.32 -32.30
C ALA A 57 -7.37 -0.26 -31.63
N SER A 58 -7.34 0.98 -32.12
CA SER A 58 -8.15 2.08 -31.58
C SER A 58 -9.65 1.94 -31.87
N GLU A 59 -10.03 1.23 -32.93
CA GLU A 59 -11.44 1.03 -33.31
C GLU A 59 -12.00 -0.33 -32.86
N LEU A 60 -11.18 -1.17 -32.22
CA LEU A 60 -11.59 -2.51 -31.82
C LEU A 60 -12.43 -2.45 -30.53
N PRO A 61 -13.61 -3.10 -30.47
CA PRO A 61 -14.44 -3.11 -29.26
C PRO A 61 -13.84 -4.07 -28.22
N ILE A 62 -12.90 -3.53 -27.42
CA ILE A 62 -12.18 -4.29 -26.40
C ILE A 62 -13.14 -4.87 -25.35
N ASP A 63 -14.16 -4.13 -24.92
CA ASP A 63 -15.16 -4.58 -23.95
C ASP A 63 -15.78 -5.94 -24.31
N LEU A 64 -16.18 -6.12 -25.58
CA LEU A 64 -16.74 -7.39 -26.07
C LEU A 64 -15.71 -8.53 -26.05
N LEU A 65 -14.44 -8.22 -26.31
CA LEU A 65 -13.37 -9.20 -26.17
C LEU A 65 -13.12 -9.56 -24.71
N VAL A 66 -13.24 -8.61 -23.78
CA VAL A 66 -13.11 -8.87 -22.34
C VAL A 66 -14.22 -9.81 -21.87
N GLU A 67 -15.47 -9.56 -22.29
CA GLU A 67 -16.60 -10.44 -21.97
C GLU A 67 -16.40 -11.87 -22.49
N ALA A 68 -15.82 -12.01 -23.69
CA ALA A 68 -15.53 -13.29 -24.33
C ALA A 68 -14.33 -14.05 -23.72
N LEU A 69 -13.63 -13.48 -22.73
CA LEU A 69 -12.58 -14.20 -22.01
C LEU A 69 -13.16 -15.46 -21.33
N PRO A 70 -12.45 -16.60 -21.39
CA PRO A 70 -11.04 -16.75 -21.76
C PRO A 70 -10.76 -17.03 -23.26
N HIS A 71 -11.78 -17.10 -24.12
CA HIS A 71 -11.63 -17.55 -25.51
C HIS A 71 -10.91 -16.52 -26.39
N SER A 72 -11.12 -15.24 -26.12
CA SER A 72 -10.47 -14.10 -26.77
C SER A 72 -9.02 -13.86 -26.32
N ALA A 73 -8.53 -14.57 -25.29
CA ALA A 73 -7.25 -14.25 -24.65
C ALA A 73 -6.08 -14.19 -25.64
N HIS A 74 -6.02 -15.13 -26.59
CA HIS A 74 -4.96 -15.19 -27.59
C HIS A 74 -5.00 -14.02 -28.59
N LEU A 75 -6.19 -13.50 -28.89
CA LEU A 75 -6.36 -12.34 -29.76
C LEU A 75 -5.83 -11.08 -29.08
N ILE A 76 -6.21 -10.86 -27.83
CA ILE A 76 -5.76 -9.73 -27.01
C ILE A 76 -4.25 -9.81 -26.77
N GLU A 77 -3.73 -10.99 -26.42
CA GLU A 77 -2.29 -11.25 -26.27
C GLU A 77 -1.52 -10.87 -27.54
N THR A 78 -2.01 -11.31 -28.70
CA THR A 78 -1.36 -11.00 -29.99
C THR A 78 -1.41 -9.51 -30.29
N LEU A 79 -2.54 -8.85 -30.02
CA LEU A 79 -2.66 -7.39 -30.18
C LEU A 79 -1.61 -6.66 -29.33
N LEU A 80 -1.56 -6.94 -28.02
CA LEU A 80 -0.62 -6.31 -27.09
C LEU A 80 0.82 -6.54 -27.51
N ASN A 81 1.21 -7.79 -27.77
CA ASN A 81 2.57 -8.13 -28.16
C ASN A 81 3.00 -7.45 -29.46
N ARG A 82 2.08 -7.27 -30.42
CA ARG A 82 2.36 -6.56 -31.68
C ARG A 82 2.46 -5.05 -31.49
N LEU A 83 1.65 -4.46 -30.64
CA LEU A 83 1.77 -3.04 -30.31
C LEU A 83 3.10 -2.74 -29.61
N ILE A 84 3.54 -3.64 -28.72
CA ILE A 84 4.85 -3.55 -28.05
C ILE A 84 5.99 -3.73 -29.07
N SER A 85 5.97 -4.82 -29.84
CA SER A 85 7.11 -5.18 -30.72
C SER A 85 7.31 -4.22 -31.88
N LEU A 86 6.26 -3.54 -32.33
CA LEU A 86 6.32 -2.54 -33.38
C LEU A 86 6.45 -1.11 -32.82
N GLU A 87 6.56 -0.95 -31.50
CA GLU A 87 6.71 0.34 -30.81
C GLU A 87 5.69 1.38 -31.28
N VAL A 88 4.42 0.96 -31.41
CA VAL A 88 3.36 1.80 -31.98
C VAL A 88 3.09 3.02 -31.11
N ASN A 89 3.18 4.21 -31.71
CA ASN A 89 2.98 5.50 -31.04
C ASN A 89 2.07 6.43 -31.85
N PRO A 90 1.10 7.13 -31.21
CA PRO A 90 0.65 6.96 -29.82
C PRO A 90 0.11 5.55 -29.53
N ARG A 91 0.29 5.09 -28.29
CA ARG A 91 -0.22 3.78 -27.83
C ARG A 91 -1.74 3.81 -27.76
N PRO A 92 -2.45 2.87 -28.40
CA PRO A 92 -3.89 2.71 -28.23
C PRO A 92 -4.27 2.41 -26.77
N ASP A 93 -5.41 2.93 -26.32
CA ASP A 93 -5.98 2.54 -25.03
C ASP A 93 -6.69 1.19 -25.19
N VAL A 94 -6.18 0.17 -24.49
CA VAL A 94 -6.67 -1.22 -24.55
C VAL A 94 -7.40 -1.60 -23.26
N GLN A 95 -7.81 -0.63 -22.43
CA GLN A 95 -8.56 -0.87 -21.18
C GLN A 95 -7.94 -2.00 -20.33
N CYS A 96 -6.62 -1.94 -20.14
CA CYS A 96 -5.84 -3.03 -19.53
C CYS A 96 -6.33 -3.42 -18.13
N GLU A 97 -6.88 -2.46 -17.39
CA GLU A 97 -7.49 -2.68 -16.07
C GLU A 97 -8.72 -3.59 -16.13
N ALA A 98 -9.63 -3.38 -17.10
CA ALA A 98 -10.82 -4.23 -17.26
C ALA A 98 -10.43 -5.68 -17.62
N ILE A 99 -9.42 -5.84 -18.48
CA ILE A 99 -8.87 -7.16 -18.82
C ILE A 99 -8.28 -7.82 -17.57
N ALA A 100 -7.48 -7.10 -16.80
CA ALA A 100 -6.86 -7.61 -15.57
C ALA A 100 -7.92 -8.08 -14.56
N TRP A 101 -8.94 -7.26 -14.28
CA TRP A 101 -10.03 -7.64 -13.37
C TRP A 101 -10.81 -8.86 -13.85
N ARG A 102 -11.08 -8.97 -15.16
CA ARG A 102 -11.73 -10.16 -15.71
C ARG A 102 -10.88 -11.42 -15.54
N LEU A 103 -9.56 -11.31 -15.69
CA LEU A 103 -8.64 -12.42 -15.43
C LEU A 103 -8.63 -12.84 -13.96
N VAL A 104 -8.66 -11.89 -13.03
CA VAL A 104 -8.79 -12.17 -11.59
C VAL A 104 -10.07 -12.97 -11.31
N GLY A 105 -11.21 -12.53 -11.84
CA GLY A 105 -12.48 -13.24 -11.68
C GLY A 105 -12.46 -14.67 -12.26
N LEU A 106 -11.88 -14.85 -13.45
CA LEU A 106 -11.76 -16.17 -14.08
C LEU A 106 -10.85 -17.12 -13.29
N LEU A 107 -9.71 -16.63 -12.81
CA LEU A 107 -8.76 -17.40 -12.00
C LEU A 107 -9.31 -17.75 -10.61
N GLY A 108 -10.18 -16.91 -10.06
CA GLY A 108 -10.89 -17.18 -8.82
C GLY A 108 -11.98 -18.25 -8.95
N ALA A 109 -12.69 -18.30 -10.09
CA ALA A 109 -13.82 -19.20 -10.30
C ALA A 109 -13.44 -20.61 -10.84
N ASP A 110 -12.45 -20.69 -11.75
CA ASP A 110 -11.99 -21.96 -12.32
C ASP A 110 -10.45 -22.01 -12.31
N GLN A 111 -9.90 -23.03 -11.65
CA GLN A 111 -8.46 -23.24 -11.53
C GLN A 111 -7.93 -24.33 -12.47
N SER A 112 -8.63 -24.66 -13.57
CA SER A 112 -8.12 -25.60 -14.56
C SER A 112 -6.72 -25.20 -15.08
N SER A 113 -5.81 -26.18 -15.22
CA SER A 113 -4.40 -25.93 -15.61
C SER A 113 -4.28 -25.22 -16.97
N SER A 114 -5.18 -25.56 -17.92
CA SER A 114 -5.22 -24.96 -19.24
C SER A 114 -5.74 -23.52 -19.25
N LEU A 115 -6.64 -23.16 -18.33
CA LEU A 115 -7.09 -21.78 -18.14
C LEU A 115 -5.96 -20.95 -17.55
N ARG A 116 -5.30 -21.44 -16.48
CA ARG A 116 -4.14 -20.79 -15.85
C ARG A 116 -3.02 -20.49 -16.84
N ALA A 117 -2.65 -21.43 -17.71
CA ALA A 117 -1.61 -21.20 -18.70
C ALA A 117 -1.98 -20.11 -19.72
N ARG A 118 -3.25 -20.05 -20.15
CA ARG A 118 -3.74 -19.04 -21.10
C ARG A 118 -3.81 -17.65 -20.46
N THR A 119 -4.33 -17.55 -19.24
CA THR A 119 -4.46 -16.27 -18.52
C THR A 119 -3.09 -15.74 -18.07
N ALA A 120 -2.14 -16.62 -17.70
CA ALA A 120 -0.78 -16.21 -17.33
C ALA A 120 -0.02 -15.53 -18.47
N ARG A 121 -0.14 -16.04 -19.72
CA ARG A 121 0.49 -15.41 -20.89
C ARG A 121 -0.08 -14.03 -21.19
N LEU A 122 -1.42 -13.90 -21.12
CA LEU A 122 -2.08 -12.62 -21.30
C LEU A 122 -1.70 -11.63 -20.18
N ALA A 123 -1.68 -12.07 -18.92
CA ALA A 123 -1.23 -11.26 -17.79
C ALA A 123 0.21 -10.76 -17.97
N SER A 124 1.12 -11.61 -18.46
CA SER A 124 2.47 -11.19 -18.81
C SER A 124 2.48 -10.10 -19.89
N SER A 125 1.68 -10.25 -20.94
CA SER A 125 1.58 -9.24 -22.01
C SER A 125 1.03 -7.90 -21.51
N LEU A 126 0.07 -7.92 -20.58
CA LEU A 126 -0.44 -6.71 -19.93
C LEU A 126 0.65 -5.98 -19.13
N VAL A 127 1.45 -6.71 -18.35
CA VAL A 127 2.55 -6.12 -17.57
C VAL A 127 3.56 -5.40 -18.47
N HIS A 128 3.89 -5.98 -19.63
CA HIS A 128 4.81 -5.33 -20.57
C HIS A 128 4.18 -4.13 -21.29
N TYR A 129 2.87 -4.16 -21.52
CA TYR A 129 2.16 -3.05 -22.17
C TYR A 129 1.96 -1.85 -21.24
N THR A 130 1.66 -2.10 -19.96
CA THR A 130 1.44 -1.09 -18.92
C THR A 130 2.30 -1.36 -17.68
N PRO A 131 3.62 -1.10 -17.74
CA PRO A 131 4.53 -1.34 -16.62
C PRO A 131 4.17 -0.47 -15.40
N ASP A 132 3.78 0.79 -15.63
CA ASP A 132 3.42 1.73 -14.57
C ASP A 132 2.23 1.24 -13.72
N ALA A 133 1.27 0.55 -14.35
CA ALA A 133 0.12 -0.01 -13.66
C ALA A 133 0.54 -1.12 -12.70
N ARG A 134 1.51 -1.96 -13.09
CA ARG A 134 2.07 -2.99 -12.21
C ARG A 134 2.78 -2.36 -11.02
N ASP A 135 3.63 -1.37 -11.27
CA ASP A 135 4.38 -0.71 -10.20
C ASP A 135 3.44 0.01 -9.22
N ALA A 136 2.37 0.63 -9.74
CA ALA A 136 1.33 1.22 -8.91
C ALA A 136 0.59 0.19 -8.05
N ILE A 137 0.23 -0.97 -8.61
CA ILE A 137 -0.42 -2.06 -7.86
C ILE A 137 0.52 -2.63 -6.80
N ASP A 138 1.79 -2.88 -7.14
CA ASP A 138 2.79 -3.39 -6.20
C ASP A 138 3.06 -2.39 -5.07
N ALA A 139 3.10 -1.08 -5.37
CA ALA A 139 3.21 -0.03 -4.36
C ALA A 139 1.98 0.01 -3.44
N ARG A 140 0.77 -0.04 -3.99
CA ARG A 140 -0.47 -0.09 -3.19
C ARG A 140 -0.53 -1.33 -2.30
N ARG A 141 -0.11 -2.49 -2.82
CA ARG A 141 -0.02 -3.74 -2.03
C ARG A 141 0.92 -3.58 -0.84
N ARG A 142 2.13 -3.06 -1.05
CA ARG A 142 3.10 -2.82 0.03
C ARG A 142 2.58 -1.82 1.07
N GLN A 143 1.89 -0.77 0.63
CA GLN A 143 1.28 0.20 1.52
C GLN A 143 0.19 -0.44 2.39
N LEU A 144 -0.66 -1.29 1.79
CA LEU A 144 -1.67 -2.04 2.53
C LEU A 144 -1.04 -3.03 3.50
N ASP A 145 -0.03 -3.79 3.07
CA ASP A 145 0.70 -4.75 3.92
C ASP A 145 1.31 -4.04 5.14
N ALA A 146 1.95 -2.90 4.94
CA ALA A 146 2.53 -2.10 6.01
C ALA A 146 1.46 -1.56 6.98
N ALA A 147 0.33 -1.10 6.46
CA ALA A 147 -0.79 -0.62 7.27
C ALA A 147 -1.40 -1.74 8.14
N VAL A 148 -1.59 -2.93 7.56
CA VAL A 148 -2.09 -4.12 8.27
C VAL A 148 -1.10 -4.58 9.33
N GLN A 149 0.20 -4.58 9.03
CA GLN A 149 1.22 -4.94 10.01
C GLN A 149 1.22 -3.97 11.20
N GLY A 150 1.13 -2.66 10.95
CA GLY A 150 1.01 -1.65 12.00
C GLY A 150 -0.19 -1.88 12.92
N LEU A 151 -1.35 -2.24 12.37
CA LEU A 151 -2.52 -2.60 13.17
C LEU A 151 -2.25 -3.80 14.10
N GLY A 152 -1.53 -4.82 13.60
CA GLY A 152 -1.20 -6.02 14.37
C GLY A 152 -0.19 -5.80 15.51
N THR A 153 0.78 -4.90 15.33
CA THR A 153 1.87 -4.69 16.30
C THR A 153 1.51 -3.75 17.47
N HIS A 154 0.42 -2.99 17.36
CA HIS A 154 0.11 -1.90 18.31
C HIS A 154 -1.09 -2.16 19.23
N GLY A 155 -1.59 -3.39 19.27
CA GLY A 155 -2.70 -3.79 20.16
C GLY A 155 -2.30 -3.93 21.64
N LEU A 156 -1.05 -4.34 21.91
CA LEU A 156 -0.56 -4.68 23.24
C LEU A 156 0.83 -4.10 23.49
N THR A 157 1.11 -3.71 24.74
CA THR A 157 2.42 -3.28 25.24
C THR A 157 2.76 -4.05 26.50
N ALA A 158 4.05 -4.28 26.75
CA ALA A 158 4.49 -4.88 27.99
C ALA A 158 4.31 -3.88 29.16
N ASP A 159 3.77 -4.36 30.27
CA ASP A 159 3.78 -3.65 31.55
C ASP A 159 5.14 -3.81 32.26
N ALA A 160 5.27 -3.19 33.44
CA ALA A 160 6.49 -3.29 34.24
C ALA A 160 6.84 -4.72 34.71
N THR A 161 5.91 -5.67 34.60
CA THR A 161 6.10 -7.10 34.92
C THR A 161 6.36 -7.96 33.68
N GLY A 162 6.34 -7.37 32.47
CA GLY A 162 6.50 -8.07 31.20
C GLY A 162 5.20 -8.66 30.65
N SER A 163 4.05 -8.43 31.29
CA SER A 163 2.75 -8.88 30.82
C SER A 163 2.21 -7.98 29.72
N LEU A 164 1.58 -8.56 28.70
CA LEU A 164 0.99 -7.82 27.58
C LEU A 164 -0.37 -7.24 27.98
N ILE A 165 -0.47 -5.91 28.02
CA ILE A 165 -1.70 -5.17 28.32
C ILE A 165 -1.99 -4.15 27.22
N SER A 166 -3.21 -3.63 27.15
CA SER A 166 -3.52 -2.57 26.19
C SER A 166 -2.73 -1.29 26.51
N LEU A 167 -2.33 -0.55 25.46
CA LEU A 167 -1.55 0.69 25.62
C LEU A 167 -2.26 1.71 26.51
N HIS A 168 -3.59 1.84 26.38
CA HIS A 168 -4.38 2.75 27.21
C HIS A 168 -4.32 2.40 28.70
N VAL A 169 -4.38 1.11 29.03
CA VAL A 169 -4.27 0.65 30.43
C VAL A 169 -2.85 0.89 30.95
N ALA A 170 -1.82 0.61 30.14
CA ALA A 170 -0.43 0.87 30.51
C ALA A 170 -0.19 2.36 30.80
N MET A 171 -0.66 3.25 29.91
CA MET A 171 -0.54 4.69 30.09
C MET A 171 -1.27 5.19 31.33
N LYS A 172 -2.51 4.72 31.55
CA LYS A 172 -3.27 5.08 32.76
C LYS A 172 -2.52 4.67 34.03
N ASN A 173 -2.03 3.44 34.08
CA ASN A 173 -1.33 2.89 35.24
C ASN A 173 -0.01 3.63 35.49
N GLU A 174 0.71 4.00 34.44
CA GLU A 174 1.96 4.75 34.55
C GLU A 174 1.72 6.20 35.00
N LEU A 175 0.73 6.89 34.41
CA LEU A 175 0.35 8.24 34.85
C LEU A 175 -0.10 8.28 36.31
N GLN A 176 -0.87 7.29 36.76
CA GLN A 176 -1.26 7.18 38.16
C GLN A 176 -0.04 7.01 39.07
N ARG A 177 0.94 6.18 38.67
CA ARG A 177 2.20 6.02 39.41
C ARG A 177 2.99 7.32 39.48
N HIS A 178 3.08 8.09 38.38
CA HIS A 178 3.70 9.43 38.40
C HIS A 178 2.99 10.36 39.39
N VAL A 179 1.66 10.40 39.39
CA VAL A 179 0.87 11.23 40.32
C VAL A 179 1.19 10.87 41.77
N ASP A 180 1.23 9.58 42.11
CA ASP A 180 1.47 9.13 43.48
C ASP A 180 2.91 9.45 43.94
N VAL A 181 3.90 9.28 43.06
CA VAL A 181 5.30 9.65 43.35
C VAL A 181 5.46 11.16 43.50
N TYR A 182 4.86 11.97 42.63
CA TYR A 182 4.93 13.42 42.76
C TYR A 182 4.22 13.92 44.01
N LYS A 183 3.08 13.34 44.40
CA LYS A 183 2.43 13.65 45.68
C LYS A 183 3.35 13.35 46.88
N GLN A 184 4.03 12.21 46.87
CA GLN A 184 5.00 11.85 47.92
C GLN A 184 6.18 12.83 47.95
N ALA A 185 6.72 13.20 46.79
CA ALA A 185 7.82 14.15 46.69
C ALA A 185 7.42 15.55 47.19
N LEU A 186 6.22 16.01 46.83
CA LEU A 186 5.66 17.29 47.30
C LEU A 186 5.48 17.30 48.80
N HIS A 187 4.88 16.25 49.38
CA HIS A 187 4.76 16.12 50.83
C HIS A 187 6.13 16.15 51.52
N LYS A 188 7.14 15.48 50.94
CA LYS A 188 8.48 15.51 51.50
C LYS A 188 9.12 16.90 51.43
N LEU A 189 8.88 17.64 50.35
CA LEU A 189 9.33 19.03 50.22
C LEU A 189 8.63 19.95 51.23
N GLU A 190 7.36 19.73 51.54
CA GLU A 190 6.61 20.46 52.57
C GLU A 190 7.18 20.20 53.97
N GLU A 191 7.57 18.96 54.29
CA GLU A 191 8.28 18.63 55.54
C GLU A 191 9.67 19.30 55.65
N LEU A 192 10.36 19.48 54.53
CA LEU A 192 11.69 20.09 54.46
C LEU A 192 11.63 21.64 54.42
N SER A 193 10.49 22.20 54.01
CA SER A 193 10.24 23.65 53.86
C SER A 193 10.48 24.50 55.12
N PRO A 194 10.20 24.09 56.39
CA PRO A 194 10.50 24.92 57.56
C PRO A 194 11.99 25.24 57.74
N VAL A 195 12.90 24.56 57.01
CA VAL A 195 14.35 24.86 56.99
C VAL A 195 14.70 26.04 56.07
N THR A 196 13.77 26.51 55.23
CA THR A 196 14.02 27.51 54.16
C THR A 196 13.24 28.83 54.25
N ILE A 197 12.20 28.92 55.09
CA ILE A 197 11.28 30.08 55.08
C ILE A 197 11.84 31.32 55.79
N THR A 198 12.85 31.22 56.65
CA THR A 198 13.23 32.34 57.53
C THR A 198 14.39 33.22 57.07
N GLN A 199 15.12 32.91 56.00
CA GLN A 199 16.26 33.75 55.60
C GLN A 199 16.50 33.76 54.09
N ASP A 200 16.75 34.96 53.57
CA ASP A 200 17.28 35.18 52.23
C ASP A 200 18.53 34.31 52.01
N PRO A 201 18.51 33.31 51.09
CA PRO A 201 19.60 32.35 50.91
C PRO A 201 20.95 33.00 50.60
N ALA A 202 20.91 34.19 49.99
CA ALA A 202 22.11 34.96 49.62
C ALA A 202 22.74 35.70 50.80
N ALA A 203 21.93 36.24 51.72
CA ALA A 203 22.38 37.12 52.81
C ALA A 203 23.13 36.39 53.94
N SER A 204 22.96 35.08 54.07
CA SER A 204 23.49 34.25 55.18
C SER A 204 24.64 33.32 54.75
N SER A 205 24.97 33.25 53.45
CA SER A 205 25.81 32.17 52.90
C SER A 205 27.23 32.10 53.50
N HIS A 206 27.92 33.23 53.69
CA HIS A 206 29.32 33.22 54.12
C HIS A 206 29.49 32.96 55.63
N GLN A 207 28.66 33.58 56.49
CA GLN A 207 28.65 33.28 57.93
C GLN A 207 28.13 31.86 58.23
N ARG A 208 27.15 31.36 57.47
CA ARG A 208 26.61 30.00 57.63
C ARG A 208 27.57 28.92 57.15
N LEU A 209 28.38 29.19 56.12
CA LEU A 209 29.49 28.31 55.71
C LEU A 209 30.56 28.18 56.80
N LEU A 210 30.81 29.24 57.56
CA LEU A 210 31.77 29.23 58.68
C LEU A 210 31.22 28.56 59.95
N ALA A 211 29.89 28.40 60.07
CA ALA A 211 29.21 27.81 61.23
C ALA A 211 28.65 26.40 60.98
N LEU A 212 28.95 25.81 59.82
CA LEU A 212 28.41 24.52 59.39
C LEU A 212 29.02 23.38 60.20
N SER A 213 28.18 22.66 60.96
CA SER A 213 28.64 21.50 61.74
C SER A 213 28.56 20.20 60.92
N HIS A 214 29.32 19.18 61.33
CA HIS A 214 29.19 17.83 60.77
C HIS A 214 27.75 17.31 60.81
N ALA A 215 27.04 17.55 61.93
CA ALA A 215 25.66 17.12 62.11
C ALA A 215 24.70 17.80 61.12
N ASP A 216 24.97 19.03 60.71
CA ASP A 216 24.17 19.74 59.70
C ASP A 216 24.37 19.16 58.30
N VAL A 217 25.62 18.80 57.97
CA VAL A 217 25.94 18.13 56.69
C VAL A 217 25.28 16.76 56.62
N GLU A 218 25.34 15.99 57.71
CA GLU A 218 24.73 14.67 57.80
C GLU A 218 23.21 14.73 57.65
N ARG A 219 22.54 15.68 58.32
CA ARG A 219 21.10 15.89 58.19
C ARG A 219 20.71 16.29 56.77
N ARG A 220 21.46 17.21 56.15
CA ARG A 220 21.22 17.66 54.78
C ARG A 220 21.45 16.54 53.75
N LEU A 221 22.42 15.66 54.01
CA LEU A 221 22.64 14.45 53.20
C LEU A 221 21.46 13.49 53.32
N ILE A 222 20.97 13.23 54.53
CA ILE A 222 19.80 12.36 54.77
C ILE A 222 18.58 12.92 54.04
N ASP A 223 18.30 14.22 54.19
CA ASP A 223 17.17 14.89 53.56
C ASP A 223 17.24 14.80 52.04
N ASN A 224 18.38 15.18 51.45
CA ASN A 224 18.60 15.12 50.00
C ASN A 224 18.54 13.69 49.47
N LYS A 225 19.11 12.71 50.19
CA LYS A 225 19.09 11.31 49.78
C LYS A 225 17.68 10.74 49.85
N SER A 226 16.89 11.13 50.85
CA SER A 226 15.48 10.73 50.98
C SER A 226 14.65 11.26 49.81
N LEU A 227 14.81 12.54 49.44
CA LEU A 227 14.14 13.14 48.30
C LEU A 227 14.57 12.49 46.98
N LEU A 228 15.88 12.29 46.78
CA LEU A 228 16.42 11.65 45.59
C LEU A 228 15.86 10.23 45.41
N THR A 229 15.71 9.47 46.50
CA THR A 229 15.16 8.11 46.47
C THR A 229 13.68 8.09 46.07
N ILE A 230 12.93 9.16 46.36
CA ILE A 230 11.54 9.30 45.92
C ILE A 230 11.47 9.65 44.43
N VAL A 231 12.32 10.59 43.98
CA VAL A 231 12.25 11.18 42.63
C VAL A 231 12.99 10.36 41.56
N ASP A 232 14.02 9.58 41.90
CA ASP A 232 14.75 8.73 40.94
C ASP A 232 14.22 7.28 40.95
N LYS A 233 12.90 7.14 40.85
CA LYS A 233 12.26 5.81 40.73
C LYS A 233 12.29 5.35 39.26
N PRO A 234 12.69 4.09 38.99
CA PRO A 234 12.64 3.51 37.64
C PRO A 234 11.23 3.56 37.01
N ALA A 235 10.19 3.54 37.86
CA ALA A 235 8.78 3.68 37.50
C ALA A 235 8.38 5.08 36.97
N LEU A 236 9.34 5.98 36.72
CA LEU A 236 9.11 7.26 36.05
C LEU A 236 9.69 7.28 34.62
N ARG A 237 10.32 6.18 34.19
CA ARG A 237 11.05 6.10 32.91
C ARG A 237 10.27 5.40 31.80
N GLN A 238 9.13 4.77 32.08
CA GLN A 238 8.36 4.04 31.08
C GLN A 238 7.41 4.95 30.28
N LEU A 239 6.97 6.07 30.85
CA LEU A 239 6.04 6.99 30.21
C LEU A 239 6.50 7.50 28.83
N PRO A 240 7.76 7.94 28.62
CA PRO A 240 8.23 8.37 27.29
C PRO A 240 8.08 7.27 26.24
N THR A 241 8.45 6.02 26.56
CA THR A 241 8.30 4.88 25.66
C THR A 241 6.85 4.60 25.29
N LEU A 242 5.92 4.74 26.24
CA LEU A 242 4.49 4.59 25.98
C LEU A 242 3.94 5.72 25.09
N VAL A 243 4.46 6.94 25.24
CA VAL A 243 4.11 8.07 24.38
C VAL A 243 4.62 7.85 22.95
N ASP A 244 5.85 7.37 22.77
CA ASP A 244 6.39 7.03 21.45
C ASP A 244 5.56 5.92 20.77
N ALA A 245 5.16 4.91 21.54
CA ALA A 245 4.28 3.84 21.07
C ALA A 245 2.89 4.38 20.65
N LEU A 246 2.32 5.33 21.40
CA LEU A 246 1.06 5.98 21.05
C LEU A 246 1.21 6.80 19.76
N ALA A 247 2.31 7.55 19.62
CA ALA A 247 2.57 8.35 18.42
C ALA A 247 2.69 7.45 17.18
N ALA A 248 3.44 6.35 17.27
CA ALA A 248 3.56 5.37 16.19
C ALA A 248 2.21 4.75 15.80
N ARG A 249 1.35 4.48 16.79
CA ARG A 249 0.00 3.97 16.55
C ARG A 249 -0.88 4.99 15.81
N VAL A 250 -0.82 6.27 16.20
CA VAL A 250 -1.54 7.34 15.50
C VAL A 250 -1.11 7.43 14.03
N GLU A 251 0.18 7.33 13.74
CA GLU A 251 0.66 7.34 12.34
C GLU A 251 0.20 6.10 11.56
N SER A 252 0.17 4.93 12.21
CA SER A 252 -0.37 3.70 11.60
C SER A 252 -1.85 3.83 11.27
N ASP A 253 -2.66 4.34 12.22
CA ASP A 253 -4.09 4.55 12.02
C ASP A 253 -4.36 5.57 10.89
N LYS A 254 -3.56 6.64 10.79
CA LYS A 254 -3.61 7.58 9.66
C LYS A 254 -3.31 6.89 8.34
N ALA A 255 -2.31 6.02 8.28
CA ALA A 255 -1.94 5.29 7.07
C ALA A 255 -3.08 4.36 6.61
N VAL A 256 -3.76 3.68 7.55
CA VAL A 256 -4.95 2.87 7.27
C VAL A 256 -6.07 3.73 6.70
N LEU A 257 -6.39 4.86 7.34
CA LEU A 257 -7.42 5.78 6.85
C LEU A 257 -7.08 6.35 5.47
N ALA A 258 -5.81 6.61 5.19
CA ALA A 258 -5.37 7.03 3.87
C ALA A 258 -5.59 5.94 2.82
N CYS A 259 -5.28 4.67 3.13
CA CYS A 259 -5.55 3.54 2.24
C CYS A 259 -7.05 3.39 1.97
N ILE A 260 -7.89 3.42 3.01
CA ILE A 260 -9.35 3.38 2.87
C ILE A 260 -9.85 4.55 2.02
N GLY A 261 -9.32 5.75 2.25
CA GLY A 261 -9.67 6.95 1.48
C GLY A 261 -9.27 6.87 0.01
N GLN A 262 -8.19 6.16 -0.32
CA GLN A 262 -7.83 5.86 -1.71
C GLN A 262 -8.81 4.86 -2.33
N ILE A 263 -9.15 3.79 -1.62
CA ILE A 263 -10.12 2.78 -2.08
C ILE A 263 -11.47 3.43 -2.40
N LYS A 264 -12.01 4.25 -1.48
CA LYS A 264 -13.27 4.99 -1.68
C LYS A 264 -13.25 5.94 -2.88
N ARG A 265 -12.08 6.50 -3.23
CA ARG A 265 -11.95 7.35 -4.42
C ARG A 265 -11.93 6.54 -5.72
N SER A 266 -11.32 5.36 -5.70
CA SER A 266 -11.31 4.47 -6.86
C SER A 266 -12.64 3.76 -7.09
N ASP A 267 -13.38 3.46 -6.03
CA ASP A 267 -14.70 2.84 -6.10
C ASP A 267 -15.70 3.58 -5.18
N PRO A 268 -16.45 4.56 -5.73
CA PRO A 268 -17.41 5.34 -4.96
C PRO A 268 -18.68 4.55 -4.60
N THR A 269 -18.86 3.36 -5.18
CA THR A 269 -20.00 2.47 -4.89
C THR A 269 -19.74 1.51 -3.74
N LEU A 270 -18.49 1.46 -3.25
CA LEU A 270 -18.06 0.57 -2.18
C LEU A 270 -18.50 1.12 -0.82
N ASP A 271 -19.63 0.62 -0.32
CA ASP A 271 -20.13 0.98 1.01
C ASP A 271 -19.35 0.20 2.08
N LEU A 272 -18.53 0.92 2.84
CA LEU A 272 -17.66 0.38 3.90
C LEU A 272 -18.27 0.55 5.30
N ASN A 273 -19.55 0.92 5.39
CA ASN A 273 -20.20 1.20 6.67
C ASN A 273 -20.68 -0.07 7.41
N ASP A 274 -20.68 -1.25 6.76
CA ASP A 274 -21.28 -2.50 7.27
C ASP A 274 -20.29 -3.67 7.45
N THR A 275 -19.08 -3.42 7.95
CA THR A 275 -18.17 -4.50 8.43
C THR A 275 -17.57 -4.18 9.78
#